data_AF-A0A0L7QJP4-F1
#
_entry.id   AF-A0A0L7QJP4-F1
#
_cell.length_a   1.000
_cell.length_b   1.000
_cell.length_c   1.000
_cell.angle_alpha   90.00
_cell.angle_beta   90.00
_cell.angle_gamma   90.00
#
_symmetry.space_group_name_H-M   'P 1'
#
loop_
_entity.id
_entity.type
_entity.pdbx_description
1 polymer ?
#
loop_
_entity_poly.entity_id
_entity_poly.type
_entity_poly.pdbx_seq_one_letter_code
_entity_poly.pdbx_strand_id
1 'polypeptide(L)' 'PGYFPDLVPTDFHIFRSLQNSLAGKNLNNFRAIKRAVSSAFSDESEDFYERRITQVPRR' A
#
# COMPACT_ATOMS: atom_id res chain seq x y z
N PRO A 1 -18.94 -7.94 -13.81
CA PRO A 1 -17.56 -8.19 -13.34
C PRO A 1 -16.88 -6.85 -13.03
N GLY A 2 -17.24 -6.27 -11.87
CA GLY A 2 -16.78 -4.95 -11.44
C GLY A 2 -15.61 -5.09 -10.48
N TYR A 3 -14.67 -4.17 -10.54
CA TYR A 3 -13.54 -4.05 -9.63
C TYR A 3 -14.02 -4.09 -8.17
N PHE A 4 -13.92 -5.25 -7.53
CA PHE A 4 -14.12 -5.41 -6.09
C PHE A 4 -12.75 -5.30 -5.43
N PRO A 5 -12.40 -4.15 -4.81
CA PRO A 5 -11.17 -4.03 -4.04
C PRO A 5 -11.10 -5.03 -2.88
N ASP A 6 -12.24 -5.59 -2.47
CA ASP A 6 -12.33 -6.67 -1.48
C ASP A 6 -11.89 -8.05 -2.01
N LEU A 7 -11.80 -8.24 -3.33
CA LEU A 7 -11.42 -9.52 -3.93
C LEU A 7 -9.90 -9.73 -3.95
N VAL A 8 -9.12 -8.65 -3.86
CA VAL A 8 -7.66 -8.70 -3.75
C VAL A 8 -7.26 -8.04 -2.42
N PRO A 9 -7.38 -8.77 -1.29
CA PRO A 9 -6.97 -8.29 0.02
C PRO A 9 -5.53 -7.74 0.04
N THR A 10 -4.66 -8.23 -0.85
CA THR A 10 -3.32 -7.71 -1.09
C THR A 10 -3.33 -6.23 -1.49
N ASP A 11 -4.16 -5.84 -2.46
CA ASP A 11 -4.27 -4.45 -2.93
C ASP A 11 -4.87 -3.55 -1.85
N PHE A 12 -5.90 -4.03 -1.13
CA PHE A 12 -6.52 -3.25 -0.05
C PHE A 12 -5.51 -2.86 1.04
N HIS A 13 -4.68 -3.81 1.49
CA HIS A 13 -3.74 -3.53 2.56
C HIS A 13 -2.56 -2.67 2.13
N ILE A 14 -2.04 -2.89 0.92
CA ILE A 14 -0.91 -2.14 0.38
C ILE A 14 -1.31 -0.67 0.14
N PHE A 15 -2.42 -0.44 -0.57
CA PHE A 15 -2.87 0.92 -0.84
C PHE A 15 -3.36 1.64 0.42
N ARG A 16 -3.87 0.90 1.42
CA ARG A 16 -4.22 1.49 2.74
C ARG A 16 -2.97 1.96 3.50
N SER A 17 -1.90 1.17 3.53
CA SER A 17 -0.61 1.57 4.14
C SER A 17 -0.07 2.84 3.49
N LEU A 18 -0.05 2.87 2.17
CA LEU A 18 0.35 4.03 1.38
C LEU A 18 -0.53 5.25 1.67
N GLN A 19 -1.86 5.07 1.68
CA GLN A 19 -2.81 6.15 1.97
C GLN A 19 -2.54 6.78 3.35
N ASN A 20 -2.26 5.96 4.37
CA ASN A 20 -1.92 6.44 5.71
C ASN A 20 -0.59 7.22 5.72
N SER A 21 0.42 6.74 4.99
CA SER A 21 1.73 7.42 4.89
C SER A 21 1.65 8.77 4.14
N LEU A 22 0.70 8.91 3.22
CA LEU A 22 0.49 10.12 2.43
C LEU A 22 -0.56 11.07 3.05
N ALA A 23 -1.33 10.62 4.04
CA ALA A 23 -2.36 11.42 4.68
C ALA A 23 -1.76 12.71 5.29
N GLY A 24 -2.31 13.86 4.91
CA GLY A 24 -1.87 15.18 5.40
C GLY A 24 -0.58 15.72 4.78
N LYS A 25 0.07 15.01 3.86
CA LYS A 25 1.26 15.51 3.15
C LYS A 25 0.86 16.31 1.91
N ASN A 26 1.42 17.51 1.75
CA ASN A 26 1.23 18.31 0.55
C ASN A 26 2.34 18.00 -0.47
N LEU A 27 1.99 17.24 -1.52
CA LEU A 27 2.94 16.73 -2.52
C LEU A 27 2.87 17.60 -3.79
N ASN A 28 3.64 18.67 -3.80
CA ASN A 28 3.55 19.72 -4.82
C ASN A 28 4.26 19.40 -6.15
N ASN A 29 4.97 18.28 -6.24
CA ASN A 29 5.69 17.90 -7.45
C ASN A 29 5.91 16.39 -7.54
N PHE A 30 6.13 15.92 -8.77
CA PHE A 30 6.33 14.50 -9.06
C PHE A 30 7.50 13.88 -8.27
N ARG A 31 8.57 14.65 -8.02
CA ARG A 31 9.73 14.15 -7.26
C ARG A 31 9.39 13.89 -5.79
N ALA A 32 8.55 14.73 -5.19
CA ALA A 32 8.04 14.58 -3.84
C ALA A 32 7.12 13.35 -3.74
N ILE A 33 6.24 13.15 -4.73
CA ILE A 33 5.40 11.96 -4.82
C ILE A 33 6.27 10.71 -4.92
N LYS A 34 7.22 10.68 -5.86
CA LYS A 34 8.11 9.52 -6.06
C LYS A 34 8.89 9.17 -4.80
N ARG A 35 9.41 10.18 -4.09
CA ARG A 35 10.11 9.99 -2.81
C ARG A 35 9.19 9.47 -1.71
N ALA A 36 7.98 10.04 -1.57
CA ALA A 36 7.03 9.62 -0.56
C ALA A 36 6.57 8.18 -0.77
N VAL A 37 6.30 7.80 -2.02
CA VAL A 37 5.95 6.43 -2.41
C VAL A 37 7.12 5.48 -2.18
N SER A 38 8.33 5.80 -2.64
CA SER A 38 9.51 4.96 -2.37
C SER A 38 9.76 4.79 -0.87
N SER A 39 9.63 5.84 -0.07
CA SER A 39 9.81 5.76 1.38
C SER A 39 8.74 4.90 2.05
N ALA A 40 7.49 4.97 1.61
CA ALA A 40 6.40 4.15 2.16
C ALA A 40 6.65 2.65 1.92
N PHE A 41 7.23 2.29 0.77
CA PHE A 41 7.56 0.91 0.44
C PHE A 41 8.93 0.44 0.93
N SER A 42 9.82 1.37 1.32
CA SER A 42 11.16 1.04 1.84
C SER A 42 11.13 0.64 3.32
N ASP A 43 10.12 1.06 4.08
CA ASP A 43 9.88 0.64 5.47
C ASP A 43 9.18 -0.73 5.58
N GLU A 44 8.63 -1.24 4.47
CA GLU A 44 7.97 -2.54 4.44
C GLU A 44 9.01 -3.63 4.13
N SER A 45 9.29 -4.50 5.10
CA SER A 45 10.21 -5.62 4.94
C SER A 45 9.65 -6.70 4.00
N GLU A 46 10.51 -7.56 3.44
CA GLU A 46 10.07 -8.71 2.63
C GLU A 46 9.03 -9.56 3.37
N ASP A 47 9.24 -9.79 4.67
CA ASP A 47 8.29 -10.43 5.59
C ASP A 47 6.92 -9.71 5.65
N PHE A 48 6.86 -8.39 5.47
CA PHE A 48 5.60 -7.64 5.46
C PHE A 48 4.75 -8.04 4.25
N TYR A 49 5.36 -8.10 3.06
CA TYR A 49 4.66 -8.54 1.85
C TYR A 49 4.29 -10.02 1.93
N GLU A 50 5.19 -10.88 2.39
CA GLU A 50 4.90 -12.31 2.57
C GLU A 50 3.74 -12.54 3.54
N ARG A 51 3.74 -11.88 4.70
CA ARG A 51 2.63 -11.96 5.66
C ARG A 51 1.33 -11.43 5.08
N ARG A 52 1.34 -10.36 4.28
CA ARG A 52 0.14 -9.79 3.66
C ARG A 52 -0.42 -10.70 2.55
N ILE A 53 0.44 -11.38 1.80
CA ILE A 53 0.06 -12.35 0.76
C ILE A 53 -0.45 -13.65 1.39
N THR A 54 0.14 -14.09 2.49
CA THR A 54 -0.26 -15.33 3.20
C THR A 54 -1.43 -15.13 4.17
N GLN A 55 -1.62 -13.93 4.72
CA GLN A 55 -2.76 -13.56 5.57
C GLN A 55 -4.02 -13.23 4.79
N VAL A 56 -4.08 -13.45 3.47
CA VAL A 56 -5.36 -13.48 2.74
C VAL A 56 -6.24 -14.52 3.44
N PRO A 57 -7.19 -14.11 4.30
CA PRO A 57 -7.98 -15.07 5.01
C PRO A 57 -8.89 -15.67 3.94
N ARG A 58 -9.02 -17.00 3.95
CA ARG A 58 -10.22 -17.63 3.40
C ARG A 58 -11.41 -16.94 4.08
N ARG A 59 -11.99 -15.93 3.43
CA ARG A 59 -13.24 -15.27 3.81
C ARG A 59 -14.31 -15.77 2.87
#